data_AF-A0A496Y455-F1
#
_entry.id   AF-A0A496Y455-F1
#
_cell.length_a   1.000
_cell.length_b   1.000
_cell.length_c   1.000
_cell.angle_alpha   90.00
_cell.angle_beta   90.00
_cell.angle_gamma   90.00
#
_symmetry.space_group_name_H-M   'P 1'
#
loop_
_entity.id
_entity.type
_entity.pdbx_description
1 polymer ?
#
loop_
_entity_poly.entity_id
_entity_poly.type
_entity_poly.pdbx_seq_one_letter_code
_entity_poly.pdbx_strand_id
1 'polypeptide(L)'
;MWCGIPRSNRGPLGAQPASQTAAADLALVFWPLPRVPILLMFYEADAAEDFEAQAQMLFDTQIGAYLDLESSLFLVEKLIERLISDQ
;
A
#
# COMPACT_ATOMS: atom_id res chain seq x y z
N MET A 1 -18.59 17.36 0.44
CA MET A 1 -17.28 17.94 0.13
C MET A 1 -16.30 16.79 -0.11
N TRP A 2 -16.40 16.16 -1.28
CA TRP A 2 -15.47 15.15 -1.76
C TRP A 2 -14.60 15.87 -2.78
N CYS A 3 -13.39 16.25 -2.38
CA CYS A 3 -12.47 16.97 -3.25
C CYS A 3 -11.67 15.94 -4.07
N GLY A 4 -11.53 16.20 -5.37
CA GLY A 4 -11.04 15.26 -6.36
C GLY A 4 -9.67 14.68 -6.02
N ILE A 5 -9.54 13.37 -6.28
CA ILE A 5 -8.27 12.66 -6.25
C ILE A 5 -7.33 13.37 -7.24
N PRO A 6 -6.25 14.03 -6.80
CA PRO A 6 -5.35 14.72 -7.70
C PRO A 6 -4.67 13.69 -8.61
N ARG A 7 -4.99 13.78 -9.91
CA ARG A 7 -4.36 13.00 -10.99
C ARG A 7 -3.00 13.61 -11.33
N SER A 8 -2.05 13.56 -10.42
CA SER A 8 -0.69 14.02 -10.71
C SER A 8 0.30 13.19 -9.89
N ASN A 9 1.17 12.48 -10.59
CA ASN A 9 2.17 11.54 -10.10
C ASN A 9 1.65 10.12 -9.76
N ARG A 10 1.37 9.32 -10.80
CA ARG A 10 1.12 7.88 -10.65
C ARG A 10 2.46 7.13 -10.72
N GLY A 11 2.85 6.47 -9.64
CA GLY A 11 3.85 5.41 -9.68
C GLY A 11 3.33 4.19 -10.46
N PRO A 12 4.16 3.14 -10.64
CA PRO A 12 3.73 1.88 -11.24
C PRO A 12 2.44 1.38 -10.59
N LEU A 13 1.54 0.81 -11.40
CA LEU A 13 0.22 0.31 -10.98
C LEU A 13 -0.75 1.38 -10.41
N GLY A 14 -0.47 2.68 -10.59
CA GLY A 14 -1.35 3.75 -10.12
C GLY A 14 -1.17 4.14 -8.65
N ALA A 15 -0.09 3.68 -8.03
CA ALA A 15 0.28 4.05 -6.67
C ALA A 15 0.58 5.55 -6.54
N GLN A 16 0.33 6.12 -5.37
CA GLN A 16 0.71 7.49 -5.02
C GLN A 16 1.73 7.47 -3.88
N PRO A 17 2.77 8.31 -3.89
CA PRO A 17 3.70 8.39 -2.76
C PRO A 17 2.95 8.84 -1.50
N ALA A 18 3.20 8.17 -0.38
CA ALA A 18 2.62 8.59 0.89
C ALA A 18 3.31 9.88 1.37
N SER A 19 2.52 10.88 1.78
CA SER A 19 3.04 12.20 2.19
C SER A 19 3.82 12.17 3.51
N GLN A 20 3.70 11.10 4.31
CA GLN A 20 4.39 10.90 5.57
C GLN A 20 5.06 9.53 5.54
N THR A 21 6.39 9.52 5.44
CA THR A 21 7.22 8.30 5.29
C THR A 21 8.17 8.12 6.48
N ALA A 22 7.87 8.69 7.65
CA ALA A 22 8.85 8.98 8.69
C ALA A 22 9.67 7.77 9.23
N ALA A 23 9.31 6.54 8.89
CA ALA A 23 10.05 5.34 9.29
C ALA A 23 10.41 4.37 8.14
N ALA A 24 9.87 4.52 6.92
CA ALA A 24 10.06 3.54 5.85
C ALA A 24 10.83 4.12 4.66
N ASP A 25 11.68 3.30 4.05
CA ASP A 25 12.50 3.65 2.87
C ASP A 25 11.63 3.91 1.63
N LEU A 26 10.51 3.19 1.53
CA LEU A 26 9.51 3.43 0.49
C LEU A 26 8.10 3.30 1.09
N ALA A 27 7.26 4.30 0.82
CA ALA A 27 5.85 4.25 1.20
C ALA A 27 4.94 4.66 0.04
N LEU A 28 4.01 3.76 -0.30
CA LEU A 28 3.11 3.90 -1.45
C LEU A 28 1.66 3.64 -1.02
N VAL A 29 0.75 4.48 -1.47
CA VAL A 29 -0.69 4.31 -1.29
C VAL A 29 -1.32 3.79 -2.58
N PHE A 30 -2.02 2.67 -2.49
CA PHE A 30 -2.82 2.08 -3.55
C PHE A 30 -4.31 2.32 -3.27
N TRP A 31 -5.07 2.51 -4.34
CA TRP A 31 -6.53 2.63 -4.30
C TRP A 31 -7.17 1.55 -5.17
N PRO A 32 -7.10 0.26 -4.77
CA PRO A 32 -7.69 -0.82 -5.56
C PRO A 32 -9.22 -0.73 -5.62
N LEU A 33 -9.85 -0.08 -4.64
CA LEU A 33 -11.28 0.24 -4.61
C LEU A 33 -11.51 1.70 -4.20
N PRO A 34 -12.65 2.31 -4.56
CA PRO A 34 -12.90 3.75 -4.32
C PRO A 34 -12.84 4.22 -2.86
N ARG A 35 -12.99 3.32 -1.89
CA ARG A 35 -13.02 3.64 -0.44
C ARG A 35 -12.03 2.83 0.39
N VAL A 36 -11.17 2.04 -0.26
CA VAL A 36 -10.24 1.14 0.44
C VAL A 36 -8.83 1.54 0.06
N PRO A 37 -8.23 2.52 0.77
CA PRO A 37 -6.81 2.80 0.62
C PRO A 37 -5.98 1.69 1.26
N ILE A 38 -4.90 1.30 0.60
CA ILE A 38 -3.89 0.37 1.13
C ILE A 38 -2.54 1.06 1.11
N LEU A 39 -1.88 1.15 2.27
CA LEU A 39 -0.54 1.68 2.40
C LEU A 39 0.46 0.53 2.40
N LEU A 40 1.36 0.51 1.42
CA LEU A 40 2.54 -0.33 1.39
C LEU A 40 3.70 0.45 2.01
N MET A 41 4.32 -0.11 3.05
CA MET A 41 5.58 0.36 3.61
C MET A 41 6.65 -0.69 3.36
N PHE A 42 7.77 -0.27 2.80
CA PHE A 42 8.92 -1.12 2.57
C PHE A 42 10.12 -0.57 3.33
N TYR A 43 10.80 -1.49 4.00
CA TYR A 43 12.01 -1.27 4.77
C TYR A 43 13.11 -2.08 4.11
N GLU A 44 14.22 -1.42 3.76
CA GLU A 44 15.40 -2.07 3.21
C GLU A 44 16.11 -2.88 4.31
N ALA A 45 16.89 -3.89 3.91
CA ALA A 45 17.69 -4.64 4.85
C ALA A 45 18.82 -3.77 5.42
N ASP A 46 19.06 -3.86 6.72
CA ASP A 46 20.20 -3.22 7.37
C ASP A 46 21.15 -4.28 7.92
N ALA A 47 22.30 -4.44 7.26
CA ALA A 47 23.33 -5.40 7.65
C ALA A 47 24.06 -5.04 8.95
N ALA A 48 24.04 -3.77 9.39
CA ALA A 48 24.66 -3.34 10.64
C ALA A 48 23.78 -3.68 11.84
N GLU A 49 22.46 -3.68 11.66
CA GLU A 49 21.46 -3.96 12.70
C GLU A 49 20.83 -5.36 12.60
N ASP A 50 21.29 -6.18 11.63
CA ASP A 50 20.78 -7.54 11.34
C ASP A 50 19.27 -7.56 11.02
N PHE A 51 18.79 -6.54 10.30
CA PHE A 51 17.40 -6.44 9.86
C PHE A 51 17.24 -6.93 8.41
N GLU A 52 16.31 -7.86 8.21
CA GLU A 52 15.90 -8.30 6.88
C GLU A 52 14.96 -7.28 6.23
N ALA A 53 14.98 -7.23 4.89
CA ALA A 53 14.05 -6.38 4.15
C ALA A 53 12.60 -6.81 4.41
N GLN A 54 11.73 -5.85 4.72
CA GLN A 54 10.35 -6.12 5.09
C GLN A 54 9.38 -5.24 4.30
N ALA A 55 8.29 -5.86 3.83
CA ALA A 55 7.14 -5.15 3.29
C ALA A 55 5.92 -5.31 4.22
N GLN A 56 5.21 -4.22 4.50
CA GLN A 56 4.01 -4.21 5.31
C GLN A 56 2.87 -3.57 4.52
N MET A 57 1.70 -4.22 4.55
CA MET A 57 0.45 -3.70 3.98
C MET A 57 -0.46 -3.27 5.13
N LEU A 58 -0.82 -2.00 5.14
CA LEU A 58 -1.63 -1.37 6.18
C LEU A 58 -2.94 -0.87 5.60
N PHE A 59 -4.02 -1.11 6.34
CA PHE A 59 -5.35 -0.60 6.03
C PHE A 59 -5.70 0.58 6.92
N ASP A 60 -6.67 1.38 6.46
CA ASP A 60 -7.28 2.37 7.33
C ASP A 60 -8.20 1.73 8.37
N THR A 61 -8.56 2.50 9.39
CA THR A 61 -9.45 2.01 10.47
C THR A 61 -10.89 1.76 10.00
N GLN A 62 -11.24 2.21 8.80
CA GLN A 62 -12.61 2.15 8.28
C GLN A 62 -12.85 0.93 7.39
N ILE A 63 -11.80 0.17 7.01
CA ILE A 63 -11.94 -0.97 6.11
C ILE A 63 -13.02 -1.96 6.55
N GLY A 64 -13.13 -2.26 7.85
CA GLY A 64 -14.12 -3.18 8.39
C GLY A 64 -15.58 -2.72 8.22
N ALA A 65 -15.81 -1.44 7.89
CA ALA A 65 -17.12 -0.92 7.55
C ALA A 65 -17.51 -1.18 6.08
N TYR A 66 -16.54 -1.50 5.22
CA TYR A 66 -16.73 -1.66 3.78
C TYR A 66 -16.47 -3.08 3.29
N LEU A 67 -15.55 -3.79 3.94
CA LEU A 67 -15.06 -5.10 3.53
C LEU A 67 -14.95 -6.02 4.76
N ASP A 68 -15.35 -7.27 4.58
CA ASP A 68 -15.08 -8.35 5.52
C ASP A 68 -13.61 -8.78 5.45
N LEU A 69 -13.19 -9.57 6.44
CA LEU A 69 -11.80 -9.99 6.61
C LEU A 69 -11.32 -10.81 5.40
N GLU A 70 -12.13 -11.75 4.93
CA GLU A 70 -11.82 -12.65 3.83
C GLU A 70 -11.60 -11.90 2.52
N SER A 71 -12.49 -10.94 2.22
CA SER A 71 -12.34 -10.07 1.05
C SER A 71 -11.11 -9.16 1.17
N SER A 72 -10.76 -8.70 2.37
CA SER A 72 -9.56 -7.88 2.59
C SER A 72 -8.28 -8.66 2.36
N LEU A 73 -8.24 -9.93 2.80
CA LEU A 73 -7.15 -10.85 2.56
C LEU A 73 -6.98 -11.11 1.06
N PHE A 74 -8.07 -11.47 0.37
CA PHE A 74 -8.07 -11.71 -1.07
C PHE A 74 -7.62 -10.48 -1.87
N LEU A 75 -8.05 -9.28 -1.45
CA LEU A 75 -7.64 -8.03 -2.08
C LEU A 75 -6.12 -7.82 -2.00
N VAL A 76 -5.52 -8.09 -0.84
CA VAL A 76 -4.07 -7.98 -0.65
C VAL A 76 -3.32 -9.04 -1.44
N GLU A 77 -3.78 -10.30 -1.44
CA GLU A 77 -3.18 -11.35 -2.26
C GLU A 77 -3.14 -10.97 -3.74
N LYS A 78 -4.25 -10.47 -4.29
CA LYS A 78 -4.31 -10.02 -5.69
C LYS A 78 -3.48 -8.78 -5.97
N LEU A 79 -3.36 -7.88 -5.02
CA LEU A 79 -2.45 -6.74 -5.15
C LEU A 79 -0.99 -7.21 -5.18
N ILE A 80 -0.61 -8.14 -4.30
CA ILE A 80 0.74 -8.72 -4.24
C ILE A 80 1.06 -9.47 -5.54
N GLU A 81 0.15 -10.32 -6.02
CA GLU A 81 0.30 -11.01 -7.30
C GLU A 81 0.60 -10.01 -8.43
N ARG A 82 -0.07 -8.86 -8.45
CA ARG A 82 0.14 -7.81 -9.46
C ARG A 82 1.45 -7.04 -9.28
N LEU A 83 1.95 -6.94 -8.06
CA LEU A 83 3.23 -6.29 -7.76
C LEU A 83 4.43 -7.18 -8.10
N ILE A 84 4.30 -8.50 -7.89
CA ILE A 84 5.37 -9.48 -8.14
C ILE A 84 5.34 -9.98 -9.59
N SER A 85 4.17 -9.99 -10.24
CA SER A 85 4.09 -10.36 -11.65
C SER A 85 4.94 -9.41 -12.48
N ASP A 86 6.01 -9.96 -13.03
CA ASP A 86 6.92 -9.32 -13.97
C ASP A 86 6.10 -8.64 -15.07
N GLN A 87 6.22 -7.32 -15.18
CA GLN A 87 5.79 -6.57 -16.38
C GLN A 87 6.99 -6.37 -17.28
#